data_AF-A0A3E4MJL8-F1
#
_entry.id   AF-A0A3E4MJL8-F1
#
_cell.length_a   1.000
_cell.length_b   1.000
_cell.length_c   1.000
_cell.angle_alpha   90.00
_cell.angle_beta   90.00
_cell.angle_gamma   90.00
#
_symmetry.space_group_name_H-M   'P 1'
#
loop_
_entity.id
_entity.type
_entity.pdbx_description
1 polymer ?
#
loop_
_entity_poly.entity_id
_entity_poly.type
_entity_poly.pdbx_seq_one_letter_code
_entity_poly.pdbx_strand_id
1 'polypeptide(L)'
;MEQSQELSKALEELTRATGIALDIHIQPETSKEKIDESIRQIRSLCAAYKEKYNKNYFLLNLMTGTAQDCEISERAARLHIRAVKPRYLFLLESSKKMDETVTEVLKQLFPFQEKIYLVPVNEFQLAMLYPVKDGCTSEDIHNLAHTMIDTLSMEALTHVQIAYSDLIPDLHALPSAYKQTALALRVGKLFYSEQSVFPFNKLGIGRLIHELPEKLCEDFLFEIFGDITSEHLDKDTLAAIDKFFQNNLNIAETARQLHMHRNTLIYRLEQVEKRTGLDLRQFEDAMTFKIAIMILNYLQSERNVSHE
;
A
#
# COMPACT_ATOMS: atom_id res chain seq x y z
N MET A 1 25.22 46.09 -12.22
CA MET A 1 23.83 45.99 -12.70
C MET A 1 23.40 44.54 -12.83
N GLU A 2 24.11 43.71 -13.60
CA GLU A 2 23.77 42.29 -13.84
C GLU A 2 23.63 41.46 -12.54
N GLN A 3 24.60 41.52 -11.62
CA GLN A 3 24.54 40.79 -10.33
C GLN A 3 23.41 41.26 -9.39
N SER A 4 23.03 42.54 -9.46
CA SER A 4 21.89 43.07 -8.67
C SER A 4 20.55 42.53 -9.18
N GLN A 5 20.46 42.27 -10.49
CA GLN A 5 19.29 41.67 -11.12
C GLN A 5 19.18 40.17 -10.80
N GLU A 6 20.31 39.45 -10.76
CA GLU A 6 20.34 38.06 -10.31
C GLU A 6 19.94 37.88 -8.84
N LEU A 7 20.35 38.80 -7.96
CA LEU A 7 19.96 38.75 -6.56
C LEU A 7 18.45 38.98 -6.36
N SER A 8 17.87 39.97 -7.06
CA SER A 8 16.42 40.22 -7.05
C SER A 8 15.64 38.98 -7.50
N LYS A 9 16.12 38.32 -8.55
CA LYS A 9 15.51 37.08 -9.06
C LYS A 9 15.59 35.94 -8.03
N ALA A 10 16.72 35.79 -7.34
CA ALA A 10 16.87 34.78 -6.29
C ALA A 10 15.94 35.03 -5.09
N LEU A 11 15.71 36.30 -4.73
CA LEU A 11 14.78 36.71 -3.68
C LEU A 11 13.31 36.51 -4.07
N GLU A 12 12.94 36.80 -5.31
CA GLU A 12 11.61 36.49 -5.85
C GLU A 12 11.34 34.98 -5.84
N GLU A 13 12.34 34.17 -6.19
CA GLU A 13 12.24 32.70 -6.10
C GLU A 13 12.03 32.23 -4.66
N LEU A 14 12.76 32.80 -3.70
CA LEU A 14 12.64 32.47 -2.29
C LEU A 14 11.28 32.92 -1.73
N THR A 15 10.81 34.10 -2.12
CA THR A 15 9.48 34.62 -1.75
C THR A 15 8.38 33.73 -2.32
N ARG A 16 8.51 33.27 -3.56
CA ARG A 16 7.57 32.34 -4.18
C ARG A 16 7.56 30.98 -3.48
N ALA A 17 8.73 30.50 -3.04
CA ALA A 17 8.85 29.23 -2.34
C ALA A 17 8.30 29.31 -0.90
N THR A 18 8.64 30.36 -0.16
CA THR A 18 8.37 30.47 1.29
C THR A 18 7.10 31.25 1.63
N GLY A 19 6.68 32.18 0.76
CA GLY A 19 5.65 33.19 1.06
C GLY A 19 6.16 34.36 1.91
N ILE A 20 7.45 34.42 2.21
CA ILE A 20 8.07 35.47 3.04
C ILE A 20 8.73 36.49 2.12
N ALA A 21 8.30 37.75 2.20
CA ALA A 21 8.98 38.86 1.53
C ALA A 21 10.28 39.18 2.29
N LEU A 22 11.40 39.19 1.57
CA LEU A 22 12.75 39.38 2.12
C LEU A 22 13.45 40.50 1.37
N ASP A 23 13.95 41.49 2.12
CA ASP A 23 14.80 42.56 1.59
C ASP A 23 16.25 42.34 2.03
N ILE A 24 17.18 42.40 1.07
CA ILE A 24 18.62 42.30 1.35
C ILE A 24 19.27 43.65 1.11
N HIS A 25 19.93 44.17 2.14
CA HIS A 25 20.76 45.37 2.04
C HIS A 25 22.19 45.01 1.64
N ILE A 26 22.63 45.52 0.48
CA ILE A 26 24.04 45.42 0.03
C ILE A 26 24.74 46.70 0.43
N GLN A 27 25.80 46.61 1.25
CA GLN A 27 26.63 47.77 1.56
C GLN A 27 27.46 48.17 0.33
N PRO A 28 27.68 49.47 0.06
CA PRO A 28 28.37 49.94 -1.14
C PRO A 28 29.82 49.46 -1.28
N GLU A 29 30.44 48.99 -0.20
CA GLU A 29 31.82 48.50 -0.13
C GLU A 29 31.94 46.98 -0.30
N THR A 30 30.81 46.30 -0.58
CA THR A 30 30.77 44.83 -0.67
C THR A 30 31.48 44.35 -1.94
N SER A 31 32.47 43.47 -1.78
CA SER A 31 33.19 42.87 -2.90
C SER A 31 32.27 42.01 -3.77
N LYS A 32 32.56 41.93 -5.08
CA LYS A 32 31.80 41.08 -6.03
C LYS A 32 31.72 39.62 -5.57
N GLU A 33 32.81 39.08 -5.01
CA GLU A 33 32.86 37.72 -4.48
C GLU A 33 31.84 37.46 -3.36
N LYS A 34 31.63 38.43 -2.46
CA LYS A 34 30.64 38.33 -1.38
C LYS A 34 29.20 38.37 -1.90
N ILE A 35 28.95 39.13 -2.98
CA ILE A 35 27.64 39.16 -3.63
C ILE A 35 27.35 37.80 -4.29
N ASP A 36 28.32 37.23 -5.01
CA ASP A 36 28.18 35.92 -5.63
C ASP A 36 28.04 34.78 -4.60
N GLU A 37 28.73 34.87 -3.46
CA GLU A 37 28.55 33.97 -2.33
C GLU A 37 27.13 34.07 -1.74
N SER A 38 26.61 35.29 -1.53
CA SER A 38 25.24 35.51 -1.03
C SER A 38 24.19 34.93 -1.98
N ILE A 39 24.35 35.13 -3.30
CA ILE A 39 23.47 34.54 -4.32
C ILE A 39 23.52 33.01 -4.24
N ARG A 40 24.70 32.40 -4.10
CA ARG A 40 24.85 30.94 -3.95
C ARG A 40 24.17 30.42 -2.68
N GLN A 41 24.31 31.13 -1.55
CA GLN A 41 23.66 30.78 -0.29
C GLN A 41 22.13 30.85 -0.39
N ILE A 42 21.58 31.91 -0.99
CA ILE A 42 20.13 32.04 -1.21
C ILE A 42 19.63 30.95 -2.16
N ARG A 43 20.34 30.66 -3.26
CA ARG A 43 19.99 29.56 -4.17
C ARG A 43 20.06 28.20 -3.48
N SER A 44 21.05 27.96 -2.62
CA SER A 44 21.16 26.74 -1.82
C SER A 44 20.01 26.63 -0.82
N LEU A 45 19.61 27.73 -0.18
CA LEU A 45 18.45 27.78 0.71
C LEU A 45 17.14 27.55 -0.05
N CYS A 46 16.99 28.13 -1.24
CA CYS A 46 15.90 27.83 -2.17
C CYS A 46 15.89 26.36 -2.58
N ALA A 47 17.05 25.75 -2.86
CA ALA A 47 17.15 24.34 -3.26
C ALA A 47 16.79 23.41 -2.10
N ALA A 48 17.35 23.64 -0.90
CA ALA A 48 17.01 22.91 0.32
C ALA A 48 15.52 23.06 0.68
N TYR A 49 14.96 24.26 0.48
CA TYR A 49 13.53 24.49 0.64
C TYR A 49 12.73 23.77 -0.47
N LYS A 50 13.12 23.83 -1.74
CA LYS A 50 12.43 23.12 -2.83
C LYS A 50 12.46 21.60 -2.65
N GLU A 51 13.56 21.03 -2.13
CA GLU A 51 13.66 19.61 -1.77
C GLU A 51 12.72 19.27 -0.60
N LYS A 52 12.72 20.09 0.46
CA LYS A 52 11.81 19.95 1.61
C LYS A 52 10.35 20.33 1.28
N TYR A 53 10.07 21.00 0.17
CA TYR A 53 8.74 21.48 -0.22
C TYR A 53 8.40 21.01 -1.65
N ASN A 54 8.79 19.80 -2.01
CA ASN A 54 8.26 19.11 -3.18
C ASN A 54 6.89 18.47 -2.82
N LYS A 55 6.01 18.34 -3.81
CA LYS A 55 4.69 17.68 -3.71
C LYS A 55 4.79 16.31 -3.05
N ASN A 56 5.82 15.54 -3.39
CA ASN A 56 6.04 14.21 -2.82
C ASN A 56 6.26 14.28 -1.30
N TYR A 57 7.10 15.21 -0.84
CA TYR A 57 7.34 15.39 0.60
C TYR A 57 6.09 15.88 1.33
N PHE A 58 5.33 16.81 0.75
CA PHE A 58 4.06 17.26 1.32
C PHE A 58 3.03 16.14 1.45
N LEU A 59 2.83 15.37 0.38
CA LEU A 59 1.88 14.25 0.37
C LEU A 59 2.36 13.12 1.30
N LEU A 60 3.67 12.84 1.35
CA LEU A 60 4.25 11.86 2.26
C LEU A 60 4.01 12.25 3.73
N ASN A 61 4.29 13.50 4.10
CA ASN A 61 4.05 14.00 5.46
C ASN A 61 2.56 14.01 5.83
N LEU A 62 1.70 14.29 4.86
CA LEU A 62 0.26 14.21 5.05
C LEU A 62 -0.17 12.77 5.31
N MET A 63 0.32 11.80 4.52
CA MET A 63 0.05 10.37 4.73
C MET A 63 0.57 9.85 6.08
N THR A 64 1.78 10.24 6.49
CA THR A 64 2.42 9.76 7.73
C THR A 64 2.00 10.53 8.98
N GLY A 65 1.16 11.57 8.85
CA GLY A 65 0.53 12.26 9.98
C GLY A 65 1.43 13.28 10.69
N THR A 66 2.45 13.81 10.02
CA THR A 66 3.33 14.86 10.58
C THR A 66 2.86 16.29 10.27
N ALA A 67 1.80 16.44 9.45
CA ALA A 67 1.23 17.73 9.07
C ALA A 67 0.11 18.16 10.01
N GLN A 68 0.06 19.45 10.35
CA GLN A 68 -1.06 20.04 11.11
C GLN A 68 -2.24 20.35 10.16
N ASP A 69 -3.47 20.05 10.60
CA ASP A 69 -4.69 20.14 9.78
C ASP A 69 -4.96 21.54 9.21
N CYS A 70 -4.61 22.60 9.96
CA CYS A 70 -4.88 24.00 9.59
C CYS A 70 -4.08 24.50 8.37
N GLU A 71 -3.08 23.75 7.90
CA GLU A 71 -2.21 24.18 6.80
C GLU A 71 -2.44 23.40 5.49
N ILE A 72 -3.26 22.34 5.49
CA ILE A 72 -3.37 21.42 4.34
C ILE A 72 -3.85 22.15 3.08
N SER A 73 -4.92 22.94 3.18
CA SER A 73 -5.50 23.62 2.02
C SER A 73 -4.57 24.70 1.45
N GLU A 74 -3.93 25.50 2.31
CA GLU A 74 -2.99 26.53 1.89
C GLU A 74 -1.73 25.93 1.25
N ARG A 75 -1.14 24.92 1.87
CA ARG A 75 0.05 24.24 1.33
C ARG A 75 -0.26 23.51 0.02
N ALA A 76 -1.41 22.84 -0.07
CA ALA A 76 -1.86 22.22 -1.31
C ALA A 76 -2.03 23.25 -2.44
N ALA A 77 -2.60 24.42 -2.15
CA ALA A 77 -2.76 25.51 -3.12
C ALA A 77 -1.40 26.02 -3.65
N ARG A 78 -0.42 26.25 -2.76
CA ARG A 78 0.95 26.65 -3.14
C ARG A 78 1.65 25.62 -4.02
N LEU A 79 1.36 24.33 -3.81
CA LEU A 79 1.89 23.22 -4.59
C LEU A 79 1.06 22.88 -5.84
N HIS A 80 0.04 23.68 -6.15
CA HIS A 80 -0.90 23.44 -7.25
C HIS A 80 -1.55 22.04 -7.19
N ILE A 81 -1.92 21.60 -5.99
CA ILE A 81 -2.70 20.39 -5.73
C ILE A 81 -4.11 20.82 -5.33
N ARG A 82 -5.13 20.36 -6.06
CA ARG A 82 -6.53 20.63 -5.69
C ARG A 82 -6.88 19.88 -4.40
N ALA A 83 -7.15 20.59 -3.31
CA ALA A 83 -7.45 19.97 -2.02
C ALA A 83 -8.75 19.13 -2.07
N VAL A 84 -9.83 19.72 -2.59
CA VAL A 84 -11.13 19.06 -2.75
C VAL A 84 -11.21 18.45 -4.15
N LYS A 85 -10.88 17.17 -4.25
CA LYS A 85 -11.02 16.38 -5.48
C LYS A 85 -11.02 14.89 -5.14
N PRO A 86 -12.04 14.14 -5.57
CA PRO A 86 -12.13 12.70 -5.30
C PRO A 86 -10.95 11.91 -5.89
N ARG A 87 -10.36 11.02 -5.09
CA ARG A 87 -9.19 10.21 -5.43
C ARG A 87 -9.26 8.81 -4.85
N TYR A 88 -8.51 7.89 -5.42
CA TYR A 88 -8.10 6.64 -4.78
C TYR A 88 -6.61 6.72 -4.40
N LEU A 89 -6.26 6.14 -3.27
CA LEU A 89 -4.87 5.91 -2.90
C LEU A 89 -4.53 4.45 -3.16
N PHE A 90 -3.57 4.21 -4.05
CA PHE A 90 -2.94 2.91 -4.23
C PHE A 90 -1.62 2.90 -3.47
N LEU A 91 -1.32 1.80 -2.79
CA LEU A 91 -0.02 1.52 -2.20
C LEU A 91 0.54 0.28 -2.88
N LEU A 92 1.65 0.48 -3.60
CA LEU A 92 2.37 -0.57 -4.29
C LEU A 92 3.55 -0.98 -3.41
N GLU A 93 3.81 -2.28 -3.34
CA GLU A 93 4.97 -2.84 -2.67
C GLU A 93 5.64 -3.91 -3.54
N SER A 94 6.96 -3.92 -3.53
CA SER A 94 7.80 -4.88 -4.25
C SER A 94 8.87 -5.45 -3.33
N SER A 95 9.30 -6.68 -3.59
CA SER A 95 10.50 -7.26 -2.96
C SER A 95 11.80 -6.66 -3.50
N LYS A 96 11.75 -6.01 -4.67
CA LYS A 96 12.86 -5.29 -5.27
C LYS A 96 12.69 -3.79 -5.07
N LYS A 97 13.81 -3.08 -5.07
CA LYS A 97 13.82 -1.62 -5.00
C LYS A 97 12.97 -1.03 -6.14
N MET A 98 12.05 -0.13 -5.81
CA MET A 98 11.25 0.61 -6.77
C MET A 98 12.12 1.70 -7.40
N ASP A 99 12.54 1.45 -8.64
CA ASP A 99 13.43 2.31 -9.39
C ASP A 99 12.67 3.33 -10.26
N GLU A 100 13.42 4.11 -11.02
CA GLU A 100 12.86 5.11 -11.94
C GLU A 100 12.07 4.44 -13.08
N THR A 101 12.44 3.21 -13.47
CA THR A 101 11.75 2.41 -14.49
C THR A 101 10.30 2.15 -14.11
N VAL A 102 10.04 1.73 -12.86
CA VAL A 102 8.68 1.51 -12.35
C VAL A 102 7.86 2.80 -12.41
N THR A 103 8.47 3.92 -12.02
CA THR A 103 7.81 5.24 -12.03
C THR A 103 7.48 5.67 -13.46
N GLU A 104 8.35 5.38 -14.42
CA GLU A 104 8.17 5.73 -15.83
C GLU A 104 7.08 4.89 -16.50
N VAL A 105 7.08 3.57 -16.27
CA VAL A 105 6.00 2.67 -16.74
C VAL A 105 4.63 3.13 -16.21
N LEU A 106 4.54 3.47 -14.91
CA LEU A 106 3.30 4.00 -14.35
C LEU A 106 2.88 5.32 -15.00
N LYS A 107 3.81 6.25 -15.29
CA LYS A 107 3.47 7.48 -16.01
C LYS A 107 2.97 7.21 -17.43
N GLN A 108 3.56 6.24 -18.12
CA GLN A 108 3.18 5.85 -19.49
C GLN A 108 1.81 5.19 -19.55
N LEU A 109 1.39 4.47 -18.49
CA LEU A 109 0.03 3.95 -18.36
C LEU A 109 -1.05 5.04 -18.26
N PHE A 110 -0.66 6.25 -17.86
CA PHE A 110 -1.59 7.36 -17.67
C PHE A 110 -1.23 8.60 -18.49
N PRO A 111 -1.16 8.49 -19.83
CA PRO A 111 -0.59 9.54 -20.69
C PRO A 111 -1.50 10.78 -20.83
N PHE A 112 -2.78 10.68 -20.45
CA PHE A 112 -3.79 11.72 -20.63
C PHE A 112 -4.59 12.10 -19.39
N GLN A 113 -4.08 11.80 -18.20
CA GLN A 113 -4.87 12.03 -16.98
C GLN A 113 -4.49 13.34 -16.30
N GLU A 114 -5.48 13.96 -15.67
CA GLU A 114 -5.24 14.96 -14.64
C GLU A 114 -4.17 14.46 -13.66
N LYS A 115 -3.31 15.36 -13.16
CA LYS A 115 -2.09 15.03 -12.40
C LYS A 115 -2.28 13.89 -11.39
N ILE A 116 -1.78 12.70 -11.73
CA ILE A 116 -1.50 11.60 -10.81
C ILE A 116 -0.25 11.96 -10.01
N TYR A 117 -0.24 11.60 -8.73
CA TYR A 117 0.93 11.80 -7.87
C TYR A 117 1.54 10.46 -7.51
N LEU A 118 2.83 10.29 -7.83
CA LEU A 118 3.64 9.14 -7.45
C LEU A 118 4.57 9.58 -6.32
N VAL A 119 4.35 9.04 -5.13
CA VAL A 119 5.00 9.45 -3.88
C VAL A 119 5.79 8.26 -3.32
N PRO A 120 7.13 8.24 -3.48
CA PRO A 120 7.95 7.20 -2.87
C PRO A 120 7.80 7.24 -1.35
N VAL A 121 7.44 6.11 -0.74
CA VAL A 121 7.28 5.98 0.72
C VAL A 121 8.59 5.49 1.32
N ASN A 122 9.19 4.47 0.71
CA ASN A 122 10.53 3.95 1.02
C ASN A 122 11.08 3.27 -0.24
N GLU A 123 12.20 2.54 -0.13
CA GLU A 123 12.83 1.88 -1.28
C GLU A 123 11.97 0.77 -1.91
N PHE A 124 11.00 0.21 -1.19
CA PHE A 124 10.18 -0.93 -1.61
C PHE A 124 8.70 -0.57 -1.80
N GLN A 125 8.30 0.65 -1.44
CA GLN A 125 6.91 1.09 -1.45
C GLN A 125 6.72 2.43 -2.17
N LEU A 126 5.68 2.48 -3.00
CA LEU A 126 5.26 3.67 -3.74
C LEU A 126 3.76 3.90 -3.53
N ALA A 127 3.41 5.10 -3.08
CA ALA A 127 2.02 5.53 -3.02
C ALA A 127 1.64 6.24 -4.32
N MET A 128 0.47 5.93 -4.86
CA MET A 128 -0.10 6.59 -6.03
C MET A 128 -1.46 7.19 -5.68
N LEU A 129 -1.61 8.52 -5.83
CA LEU A 129 -2.90 9.18 -5.75
C LEU A 129 -3.50 9.32 -7.15
N TYR A 130 -4.57 8.57 -7.39
CA TYR A 130 -5.29 8.51 -8.65
C TYR A 130 -6.56 9.35 -8.60
N PRO A 131 -6.73 10.40 -9.44
CA PRO A 131 -7.96 11.17 -9.51
C PRO A 131 -9.09 10.36 -10.14
N VAL A 132 -10.28 10.41 -9.55
CA VAL A 132 -11.45 9.71 -10.09
C VAL A 132 -11.98 10.45 -11.31
N LYS A 133 -12.33 9.68 -12.35
CA LYS A 133 -13.03 10.16 -13.55
C LYS A 133 -14.54 10.03 -13.35
N ASP A 134 -15.30 10.92 -13.98
CA ASP A 134 -16.76 10.84 -13.95
C ASP A 134 -17.24 9.48 -14.48
N GLY A 135 -18.18 8.86 -13.76
CA GLY A 135 -18.74 7.54 -14.10
C GLY A 135 -17.88 6.33 -13.75
N CYS A 136 -16.72 6.52 -13.11
CA CYS A 136 -15.85 5.41 -12.70
C CYS A 136 -16.49 4.59 -11.57
N THR A 137 -16.56 3.28 -11.78
CA THR A 137 -17.11 2.31 -10.82
C THR A 137 -16.02 1.70 -9.95
N SER A 138 -16.40 1.02 -8.87
CA SER A 138 -15.46 0.26 -8.04
C SER A 138 -14.79 -0.89 -8.80
N GLU A 139 -15.46 -1.43 -9.82
CA GLU A 139 -14.93 -2.51 -10.66
C GLU A 139 -13.84 -1.98 -11.60
N ASP A 140 -14.01 -0.77 -12.15
CA ASP A 140 -12.98 -0.11 -12.95
C ASP A 140 -11.68 0.10 -12.18
N ILE A 141 -11.79 0.51 -10.90
CA ILE A 141 -10.65 0.71 -10.00
C ILE A 141 -9.96 -0.62 -9.69
N HIS A 142 -10.73 -1.70 -9.53
CA HIS A 142 -10.20 -3.03 -9.34
C HIS A 142 -9.44 -3.53 -10.57
N ASN A 143 -10.04 -3.38 -11.76
CA ASN A 143 -9.41 -3.72 -13.03
C ASN A 143 -8.16 -2.87 -13.31
N LEU A 144 -8.17 -1.62 -12.87
CA LEU A 144 -7.00 -0.75 -12.96
C LEU A 144 -5.85 -1.29 -12.11
N ALA A 145 -6.11 -1.76 -10.89
CA ALA A 145 -5.08 -2.36 -10.04
C ALA A 145 -4.44 -3.58 -10.72
N HIS A 146 -5.25 -4.48 -11.30
CA HIS A 146 -4.74 -5.63 -12.04
C HIS A 146 -3.92 -5.21 -13.27
N THR A 147 -4.40 -4.23 -14.03
CA THR A 147 -3.67 -3.67 -15.18
C THR A 147 -2.29 -3.17 -14.75
N MET A 148 -2.20 -2.45 -13.62
CA MET A 148 -0.92 -1.97 -13.09
C MET A 148 0.04 -3.12 -12.75
N ILE A 149 -0.46 -4.20 -12.16
CA ILE A 149 0.36 -5.40 -11.85
C ILE A 149 0.90 -6.03 -13.13
N ASP A 150 0.03 -6.23 -14.12
CA ASP A 150 0.39 -6.90 -15.37
C ASP A 150 1.42 -6.08 -16.14
N THR A 151 1.20 -4.77 -16.29
CA THR A 151 2.14 -3.88 -16.97
C THR A 151 3.48 -3.79 -16.23
N LEU A 152 3.49 -3.63 -14.90
CA LEU A 152 4.74 -3.55 -14.14
C LEU A 152 5.52 -4.87 -14.18
N SER A 153 4.82 -6.00 -14.21
CA SER A 153 5.44 -7.31 -14.36
C SER A 153 6.05 -7.49 -15.77
N MET A 154 5.37 -6.99 -16.81
CA MET A 154 5.79 -7.16 -18.20
C MET A 154 6.85 -6.15 -18.65
N GLU A 155 6.70 -4.88 -18.30
CA GLU A 155 7.54 -3.78 -18.79
C GLU A 155 8.69 -3.44 -17.82
N ALA A 156 8.45 -3.52 -16.51
CA ALA A 156 9.46 -3.22 -15.49
C ALA A 156 10.08 -4.47 -14.84
N LEU A 157 9.69 -5.68 -15.28
CA LEU A 157 10.16 -6.98 -14.74
C LEU A 157 10.12 -7.06 -13.21
N THR A 158 9.10 -6.42 -12.62
CA THR A 158 8.97 -6.24 -11.17
C THR A 158 7.60 -6.74 -10.73
N HIS A 159 7.61 -7.77 -9.89
CA HIS A 159 6.38 -8.25 -9.27
C HIS A 159 5.98 -7.29 -8.14
N VAL A 160 4.77 -6.79 -8.21
CA VAL A 160 4.22 -5.84 -7.25
C VAL A 160 2.94 -6.38 -6.64
N GLN A 161 2.76 -6.11 -5.35
CA GLN A 161 1.50 -6.25 -4.65
C GLN A 161 0.90 -4.86 -4.46
N ILE A 162 -0.42 -4.74 -4.62
CA ILE A 162 -1.12 -3.46 -4.61
C ILE A 162 -2.27 -3.52 -3.62
N ALA A 163 -2.30 -2.59 -2.68
CA ALA A 163 -3.49 -2.31 -1.90
C ALA A 163 -4.10 -0.97 -2.35
N TYR A 164 -5.41 -0.78 -2.17
CA TYR A 164 -6.02 0.52 -2.42
C TYR A 164 -7.15 0.87 -1.45
N SER A 165 -7.33 2.19 -1.24
CA SER A 165 -8.31 2.76 -0.33
C SER A 165 -9.73 2.74 -0.88
N ASP A 166 -10.71 3.12 -0.07
CA ASP A 166 -11.99 3.62 -0.58
C ASP A 166 -11.83 5.03 -1.21
N LEU A 167 -12.91 5.58 -1.74
CA LEU A 167 -12.93 6.91 -2.33
C LEU A 167 -12.57 7.99 -1.30
N ILE A 168 -11.49 8.71 -1.57
CA ILE A 168 -10.99 9.84 -0.79
C ILE A 168 -11.64 11.12 -1.35
N PRO A 169 -12.52 11.82 -0.62
CA PRO A 169 -13.18 13.03 -1.13
C PRO A 169 -12.21 14.21 -1.29
N ASP A 170 -11.26 14.33 -0.38
CA ASP A 170 -10.31 15.44 -0.30
C ASP A 170 -9.02 15.04 0.44
N LEU A 171 -8.03 15.94 0.45
CA LEU A 171 -6.73 15.68 1.06
C LEU A 171 -6.78 15.48 2.60
N HIS A 172 -7.81 15.93 3.32
CA HIS A 172 -7.91 15.72 4.76
C HIS A 172 -8.18 14.25 5.11
N ALA A 173 -8.81 13.50 4.22
CA ALA A 173 -9.02 12.06 4.38
C ALA A 173 -7.79 11.21 4.03
N LEU A 174 -6.75 11.79 3.42
CA LEU A 174 -5.54 11.07 2.98
C LEU A 174 -4.78 10.34 4.11
N PRO A 175 -4.57 10.92 5.32
CA PRO A 175 -3.89 10.21 6.40
C PRO A 175 -4.65 8.95 6.83
N SER A 176 -5.98 9.03 6.93
CA SER A 176 -6.83 7.88 7.26
C SER A 176 -6.78 6.83 6.16
N ALA A 177 -6.89 7.26 4.89
CA ALA A 177 -6.82 6.37 3.75
C ALA A 177 -5.46 5.65 3.68
N TYR A 178 -4.35 6.33 3.97
CA TYR A 178 -3.03 5.70 4.02
C TYR A 178 -2.95 4.61 5.09
N LYS A 179 -3.45 4.87 6.31
CA LYS A 179 -3.51 3.85 7.37
C LYS A 179 -4.34 2.63 6.94
N GLN A 180 -5.49 2.86 6.32
CA GLN A 180 -6.37 1.81 5.81
C GLN A 180 -5.70 0.98 4.70
N THR A 181 -5.09 1.64 3.71
CA THR A 181 -4.40 0.96 2.61
C THR A 181 -3.16 0.20 3.09
N ALA A 182 -2.39 0.76 4.03
CA ALA A 182 -1.24 0.07 4.62
C ALA A 182 -1.68 -1.18 5.41
N LEU A 183 -2.78 -1.09 6.17
CA LEU A 183 -3.39 -2.25 6.82
C LEU A 183 -3.85 -3.28 5.78
N ALA A 184 -4.49 -2.84 4.70
CA ALA A 184 -4.95 -3.72 3.63
C ALA A 184 -3.81 -4.48 2.97
N LEU A 185 -2.68 -3.83 2.73
CA LEU A 185 -1.48 -4.47 2.19
C LEU A 185 -0.94 -5.53 3.16
N ARG A 186 -0.82 -5.18 4.45
CA ARG A 186 -0.31 -6.11 5.48
C ARG A 186 -1.20 -7.33 5.66
N VAL A 187 -2.49 -7.11 5.92
CA VAL A 187 -3.51 -8.16 6.09
C VAL A 187 -3.65 -8.98 4.80
N GLY A 188 -3.65 -8.31 3.65
CA GLY A 188 -3.71 -8.93 2.33
C GLY A 188 -2.62 -9.97 2.12
N LYS A 189 -1.36 -9.55 2.30
CA LYS A 189 -0.20 -10.42 2.17
C LYS A 189 -0.23 -11.61 3.12
N LEU A 190 -0.70 -11.37 4.34
CA LEU A 190 -0.68 -12.37 5.39
C LEU A 190 -1.74 -13.46 5.18
N PHE A 191 -2.97 -13.05 4.86
CA PHE A 191 -4.11 -13.97 4.83
C PHE A 191 -4.50 -14.43 3.42
N TYR A 192 -4.03 -13.74 2.38
CA TYR A 192 -4.42 -13.96 0.99
C TYR A 192 -3.19 -13.98 0.07
N SER A 193 -2.21 -14.83 0.38
CA SER A 193 -0.90 -14.90 -0.32
C SER A 193 -0.99 -15.14 -1.82
N GLU A 194 -2.04 -15.82 -2.30
CA GLU A 194 -2.29 -16.09 -3.72
C GLU A 194 -2.83 -14.86 -4.48
N GLN A 195 -3.18 -13.79 -3.76
CA GLN A 195 -3.67 -12.54 -4.35
C GLN A 195 -2.54 -11.50 -4.37
N SER A 196 -2.60 -10.62 -5.37
CA SER A 196 -1.69 -9.48 -5.48
C SER A 196 -2.41 -8.13 -5.39
N VAL A 197 -3.74 -8.13 -5.32
CA VAL A 197 -4.58 -6.93 -5.19
C VAL A 197 -5.39 -7.02 -3.91
N PHE A 198 -5.28 -6.01 -3.03
CA PHE A 198 -5.91 -5.97 -1.71
C PHE A 198 -6.75 -4.69 -1.52
N PRO A 199 -8.02 -4.69 -1.94
CA PRO A 199 -8.93 -3.59 -1.68
C PRO A 199 -9.23 -3.50 -0.18
N PHE A 200 -9.15 -2.31 0.41
CA PHE A 200 -9.43 -2.15 1.85
C PHE A 200 -10.82 -2.66 2.25
N ASN A 201 -11.83 -2.44 1.40
CA ASN A 201 -13.20 -2.89 1.63
C ASN A 201 -13.45 -4.39 1.39
N LYS A 202 -12.42 -5.17 1.02
CA LYS A 202 -12.51 -6.64 0.78
C LYS A 202 -11.61 -7.48 1.69
N LEU A 203 -11.06 -6.92 2.77
CA LEU A 203 -10.19 -7.66 3.71
C LEU A 203 -10.90 -8.74 4.53
N GLY A 204 -12.24 -8.71 4.58
CA GLY A 204 -13.05 -9.73 5.25
C GLY A 204 -12.64 -9.99 6.71
N ILE A 205 -12.65 -11.26 7.09
CA ILE A 205 -12.31 -11.69 8.46
C ILE A 205 -10.82 -11.53 8.80
N GLY A 206 -9.93 -11.46 7.80
CA GLY A 206 -8.50 -11.28 8.04
C GLY A 206 -8.19 -9.99 8.80
N ARG A 207 -8.96 -8.92 8.54
CA ARG A 207 -8.87 -7.66 9.30
C ARG A 207 -9.19 -7.86 10.78
N LEU A 208 -10.23 -8.63 11.08
CA LEU A 208 -10.64 -8.88 12.46
C LEU A 208 -9.61 -9.71 13.21
N ILE A 209 -9.08 -10.76 12.56
CA ILE A 209 -8.06 -11.63 13.15
C ILE A 209 -6.81 -10.83 13.54
N HIS A 210 -6.35 -9.92 12.69
CA HIS A 210 -5.20 -9.06 12.98
C HIS A 210 -5.42 -8.13 14.20
N GLU A 211 -6.66 -7.87 14.60
CA GLU A 211 -6.97 -7.07 15.80
C GLU A 211 -7.11 -7.93 17.07
N LEU A 212 -7.10 -9.27 16.96
CA LEU A 212 -7.24 -10.17 18.11
C LEU A 212 -5.91 -10.32 18.87
N PRO A 213 -5.95 -10.37 20.22
CA PRO A 213 -4.76 -10.70 21.01
C PRO A 213 -4.21 -12.09 20.68
N GLU A 214 -2.88 -12.22 20.58
CA GLU A 214 -2.22 -13.50 20.26
C GLU A 214 -2.65 -14.64 21.19
N LYS A 215 -2.82 -14.35 22.48
CA LYS A 215 -3.23 -15.37 23.46
C LYS A 215 -4.61 -15.97 23.14
N LEU A 216 -5.55 -15.14 22.69
CA LEU A 216 -6.89 -15.60 22.29
C LEU A 216 -6.81 -16.48 21.04
N CYS A 217 -5.95 -16.10 20.09
CA CYS A 217 -5.65 -16.90 18.91
C CYS A 217 -5.05 -18.27 19.28
N GLU A 218 -4.08 -18.31 20.19
CA GLU A 218 -3.47 -19.55 20.68
C GLU A 218 -4.48 -20.46 21.37
N ASP A 219 -5.32 -19.90 22.26
CA ASP A 219 -6.33 -20.67 22.99
C ASP A 219 -7.37 -21.27 22.02
N PHE A 220 -7.82 -20.49 21.03
CA PHE A 220 -8.72 -20.99 19.99
C PHE A 220 -8.09 -22.12 19.15
N LEU A 221 -6.82 -21.99 18.77
CA LEU A 221 -6.12 -23.06 18.05
C LEU A 221 -5.98 -24.32 18.90
N PHE A 222 -5.71 -24.18 20.20
CA PHE A 222 -5.61 -25.31 21.11
C PHE A 222 -6.95 -26.03 21.29
N GLU A 223 -8.08 -25.33 21.27
CA GLU A 223 -9.40 -25.96 21.31
C GLU A 223 -9.70 -26.80 20.05
N ILE A 224 -9.25 -26.35 18.87
CA ILE A 224 -9.51 -27.01 17.58
C ILE A 224 -8.51 -28.12 17.26
N PHE A 225 -7.22 -27.86 17.50
CA PHE A 225 -6.13 -28.77 17.13
C PHE A 225 -5.52 -29.48 18.35
N GLY A 226 -5.77 -29.06 19.58
CA GLY A 226 -5.09 -29.59 20.76
C GLY A 226 -3.57 -29.39 20.66
N ASP A 227 -2.82 -30.43 21.00
CA ASP A 227 -1.35 -30.48 20.83
C ASP A 227 -0.91 -30.73 19.38
N ILE A 228 -1.84 -30.85 18.43
CA ILE A 228 -1.52 -31.08 17.02
C ILE A 228 -0.92 -29.79 16.44
N THR A 229 0.41 -29.76 16.32
CA THR A 229 1.09 -28.67 15.63
C THR A 229 0.79 -28.71 14.12
N SER A 230 0.90 -27.56 13.45
CA SER A 230 0.76 -27.42 11.99
C SER A 230 1.58 -28.42 11.18
N GLU A 231 2.67 -28.94 11.75
CA GLU A 231 3.55 -29.95 11.14
C GLU A 231 2.85 -31.30 10.91
N HIS A 232 1.74 -31.55 11.61
CA HIS A 232 0.98 -32.80 11.47
C HIS A 232 -0.02 -32.77 10.30
N LEU A 233 -0.37 -31.58 9.79
CA LEU A 233 -1.21 -31.43 8.61
C LEU A 233 -0.31 -31.35 7.38
N ASP A 234 -0.36 -32.35 6.51
CA ASP A 234 0.47 -32.34 5.32
C ASP A 234 0.10 -31.15 4.41
N LYS A 235 1.11 -30.56 3.75
CA LYS A 235 0.93 -29.38 2.89
C LYS A 235 -0.03 -29.66 1.73
N ASP A 236 -0.02 -30.89 1.20
CA ASP A 236 -0.85 -31.30 0.07
C ASP A 236 -2.35 -31.34 0.45
N THR A 237 -2.66 -31.67 1.70
CA THR A 237 -3.99 -31.77 2.29
C THR A 237 -4.50 -30.38 2.58
N LEU A 238 -3.68 -29.50 3.15
CA LEU A 238 -4.02 -28.08 3.29
C LEU A 238 -4.29 -27.42 1.94
N ALA A 239 -3.46 -27.68 0.92
CA ALA A 239 -3.70 -27.18 -0.43
C ALA A 239 -5.01 -27.74 -1.04
N ALA A 240 -5.31 -29.02 -0.82
CA ALA A 240 -6.56 -29.62 -1.28
C ALA A 240 -7.79 -29.03 -0.57
N ILE A 241 -7.70 -28.75 0.73
CA ILE A 241 -8.76 -28.10 1.52
C ILE A 241 -8.95 -26.66 1.08
N ASP A 242 -7.88 -25.89 0.86
CA ASP A 242 -8.01 -24.52 0.37
C ASP A 242 -8.71 -24.49 -0.99
N LYS A 243 -8.33 -25.41 -1.90
CA LYS A 243 -9.04 -25.57 -3.18
C LYS A 243 -10.49 -26.01 -3.00
N PHE A 244 -10.78 -26.83 -2.01
CA PHE A 244 -12.14 -27.24 -1.65
C PHE A 244 -12.98 -26.05 -1.18
N PHE A 245 -12.41 -25.15 -0.38
CA PHE A 245 -13.05 -23.91 0.05
C PHE A 245 -13.26 -22.93 -1.11
N GLN A 246 -12.28 -22.78 -2.01
CA GLN A 246 -12.41 -21.94 -3.21
C GLN A 246 -13.54 -22.41 -4.14
N ASN A 247 -13.84 -23.71 -4.15
CA ASN A 247 -14.90 -24.32 -4.94
C ASN A 247 -16.23 -24.47 -4.16
N ASN A 248 -16.44 -23.66 -3.11
CA ASN A 248 -17.67 -23.66 -2.31
C ASN A 248 -18.04 -25.05 -1.76
N LEU A 249 -17.06 -25.79 -1.25
CA LEU A 249 -17.23 -27.15 -0.71
C LEU A 249 -17.72 -28.18 -1.75
N ASN A 250 -17.51 -27.91 -3.03
CA ASN A 250 -17.89 -28.82 -4.11
C ASN A 250 -16.80 -29.88 -4.36
N ILE A 251 -17.08 -31.13 -3.96
CA ILE A 251 -16.16 -32.27 -4.09
C ILE A 251 -15.80 -32.54 -5.56
N ALA A 252 -16.79 -32.51 -6.46
CA ALA A 252 -16.59 -32.87 -7.87
C ALA A 252 -15.75 -31.83 -8.60
N GLU A 253 -16.01 -30.55 -8.36
CA GLU A 253 -15.25 -29.43 -8.92
C GLU A 253 -13.80 -29.46 -8.43
N THR A 254 -13.62 -29.63 -7.13
CA THR A 254 -12.30 -29.65 -6.50
C THR A 254 -11.45 -30.82 -6.98
N ALA A 255 -12.02 -32.02 -7.01
CA ALA A 255 -11.31 -33.21 -7.49
C ALA A 255 -10.84 -33.05 -8.93
N ARG A 256 -11.67 -32.43 -9.79
CA ARG A 256 -11.32 -32.15 -11.19
C ARG A 256 -10.18 -31.14 -11.31
N GLN A 257 -10.25 -30.04 -10.57
CA GLN A 257 -9.22 -28.99 -10.61
C GLN A 257 -7.88 -29.45 -10.01
N LEU A 258 -7.91 -30.34 -9.03
CA LEU A 258 -6.72 -30.93 -8.43
C LEU A 258 -6.22 -32.19 -9.18
N HIS A 259 -6.86 -32.56 -10.30
CA HIS A 259 -6.55 -33.78 -11.06
C HIS A 259 -6.51 -35.05 -10.19
N MET A 260 -7.38 -35.13 -9.18
CA MET A 260 -7.48 -36.27 -8.28
C MET A 260 -8.83 -36.97 -8.40
N HIS A 261 -8.88 -38.24 -7.99
CA HIS A 261 -10.15 -38.94 -7.92
C HIS A 261 -10.99 -38.41 -6.74
N ARG A 262 -12.31 -38.29 -6.93
CA ARG A 262 -13.22 -37.78 -5.88
C ARG A 262 -13.08 -38.51 -4.54
N ASN A 263 -12.87 -39.82 -4.58
CA ASN A 263 -12.73 -40.65 -3.37
C ASN A 263 -11.43 -40.34 -2.61
N THR A 264 -10.37 -39.93 -3.33
CA THR A 264 -9.11 -39.51 -2.70
C THR A 264 -9.31 -38.20 -1.94
N LEU A 265 -10.08 -37.26 -2.50
CA LEU A 265 -10.44 -36.03 -1.81
C LEU A 265 -11.29 -36.33 -0.57
N ILE A 266 -12.32 -37.18 -0.70
CA ILE A 266 -13.16 -37.62 0.43
C ILE A 266 -12.30 -38.23 1.54
N TYR A 267 -11.39 -39.13 1.19
CA TYR A 267 -10.48 -39.74 2.16
C TYR A 267 -9.64 -38.68 2.90
N ARG A 268 -9.11 -37.68 2.19
CA ARG A 268 -8.37 -36.57 2.83
C ARG A 268 -9.25 -35.77 3.79
N LEU A 269 -10.49 -35.46 3.41
CA LEU A 269 -11.45 -34.78 4.30
C LEU A 269 -11.77 -35.63 5.54
N GLU A 270 -11.97 -36.94 5.38
CA GLU A 270 -12.18 -37.86 6.50
C GLU A 270 -10.95 -37.95 7.43
N GLN A 271 -9.73 -37.83 6.91
CA GLN A 271 -8.53 -37.76 7.76
C GLN A 271 -8.50 -36.49 8.59
N VAL A 272 -8.95 -35.36 8.04
CA VAL A 272 -9.06 -34.10 8.78
C VAL A 272 -10.11 -34.20 9.87
N GLU A 273 -11.29 -34.74 9.54
CA GLU A 273 -12.38 -34.98 10.49
C GLU A 273 -11.92 -35.86 11.65
N LYS A 274 -11.19 -36.95 11.38
CA LYS A 274 -10.64 -37.83 12.44
C LYS A 274 -9.64 -37.15 13.37
N ARG A 275 -8.91 -36.15 12.87
CA ARG A 275 -7.85 -35.46 13.63
C ARG A 275 -8.38 -34.26 14.41
N THR A 276 -9.36 -33.56 13.85
CA THR A 276 -9.83 -32.25 14.36
C THR A 276 -11.26 -32.31 14.90
N GLY A 277 -12.01 -33.38 14.61
CA GLY A 277 -13.44 -33.46 14.90
C GLY A 277 -14.32 -32.63 13.97
N LEU A 278 -13.74 -31.91 13.00
CA LEU A 278 -14.46 -31.02 12.08
C LEU A 278 -14.77 -31.72 10.76
N ASP A 279 -16.06 -31.84 10.42
CA ASP A 279 -16.48 -32.31 9.10
C ASP A 279 -16.52 -31.11 8.13
N LEU A 280 -15.45 -30.95 7.34
CA LEU A 280 -15.33 -29.84 6.38
C LEU A 280 -16.40 -29.84 5.27
N ARG A 281 -17.22 -30.88 5.16
CA ARG A 281 -18.39 -30.88 4.25
C ARG A 281 -19.56 -30.08 4.84
N GLN A 282 -19.56 -29.82 6.15
CA GLN A 282 -20.48 -28.92 6.83
C GLN A 282 -19.93 -27.50 6.81
N PHE A 283 -20.80 -26.54 6.54
CA PHE A 283 -20.40 -25.14 6.41
C PHE A 283 -19.78 -24.56 7.69
N GLU A 284 -20.39 -24.81 8.85
CA GLU A 284 -19.91 -24.30 10.14
C GLU A 284 -18.51 -24.84 10.51
N ASP A 285 -18.30 -26.14 10.32
CA ASP A 285 -17.02 -26.80 10.57
C ASP A 285 -15.95 -26.34 9.58
N ALA A 286 -16.32 -26.20 8.29
CA ALA A 286 -15.43 -25.64 7.26
C ALA A 286 -15.01 -24.20 7.59
N MET A 287 -15.94 -23.37 8.04
CA MET A 287 -15.67 -21.99 8.46
C MET A 287 -14.74 -21.96 9.67
N THR A 288 -15.00 -22.78 10.67
CA THR A 288 -14.17 -22.92 11.87
C THR A 288 -12.75 -23.33 11.50
N PHE A 289 -12.60 -24.37 10.68
CA PHE A 289 -11.29 -24.83 10.19
C PHE A 289 -10.57 -23.73 9.39
N LYS A 290 -11.28 -23.04 8.50
CA LYS A 290 -10.71 -21.95 7.69
C LYS A 290 -10.15 -20.83 8.57
N ILE A 291 -10.91 -20.40 9.58
CA ILE A 291 -10.47 -19.38 10.54
C ILE A 291 -9.26 -19.88 11.33
N ALA A 292 -9.28 -21.14 11.78
CA ALA A 292 -8.16 -21.74 12.51
C ALA A 292 -6.88 -21.74 11.66
N ILE A 293 -6.94 -22.12 10.38
CA ILE A 293 -5.78 -22.06 9.46
C ILE A 293 -5.31 -20.62 9.25
N MET A 294 -6.23 -19.66 9.10
CA MET A 294 -5.86 -18.23 8.99
C MET A 294 -5.10 -17.74 10.23
N ILE A 295 -5.60 -18.06 11.42
CA ILE A 295 -4.97 -17.69 12.70
C ILE A 295 -3.60 -18.36 12.85
N LEU A 296 -3.49 -19.63 12.46
CA LEU A 296 -2.24 -20.39 12.50
C LEU A 296 -1.15 -19.73 11.63
N ASN A 297 -1.50 -19.35 10.40
CA ASN A 297 -0.59 -18.65 9.50
C ASN A 297 -0.19 -17.27 10.05
N TYR A 298 -1.14 -16.55 10.67
CA TYR A 298 -0.88 -15.28 11.36
C TYR A 298 0.16 -15.42 12.47
N LEU A 299 -0.04 -16.33 13.41
CA LEU A 299 0.90 -16.52 14.53
C LEU A 299 2.27 -17.05 14.08
N GLN A 300 2.35 -17.76 12.96
CA GLN A 300 3.64 -18.16 12.38
C GLN A 300 4.38 -16.95 11.79
N SER A 301 3.67 -16.04 11.13
CA SER A 301 4.27 -14.83 10.56
C SER A 301 4.82 -13.87 11.63
N GLU A 302 4.07 -13.62 12.71
CA GLU A 302 4.48 -12.71 13.80
C GLU A 302 5.71 -13.25 14.56
N ARG A 303 5.78 -14.58 14.74
CA ARG A 303 6.95 -15.23 15.33
C ARG A 303 8.19 -15.10 14.45
N ASN A 304 8.06 -15.17 13.13
CA ASN A 304 9.18 -14.98 12.22
C ASN A 304 9.69 -13.52 12.21
N VAL A 305 8.77 -12.54 12.30
CA VAL A 305 9.13 -11.11 12.36
C VAL A 305 9.80 -10.75 13.70
N SER A 306 9.45 -11.41 14.79
CA SER A 306 10.04 -11.18 16.13
C SER A 306 11.46 -11.74 16.30
N HIS A 307 11.95 -12.52 15.33
CA HIS A 307 13.27 -13.16 15.35
C HIS A 307 14.27 -12.61 14.30
N GLU A 308 13.88 -11.57 13.55
CA GLU A 308 14.74 -10.77 12.66
C GLU A 308 15.07 -9.40 13.28
#